data_AF-A0A661X4W7-F1
#
_entry.id   AF-A0A661X4W7-F1
#
_cell.length_a   1.000
_cell.length_b   1.000
_cell.length_c   1.000
_cell.angle_alpha   90.00
_cell.angle_beta   90.00
_cell.angle_gamma   90.00
#
_symmetry.space_group_name_H-M   'P 1'
#
loop_
_entity.id
_entity.type
_entity.pdbx_description
1 polymer ?
#
loop_
_entity_poly.entity_id
_entity_poly.type
_entity_poly.pdbx_seq_one_letter_code
_entity_poly.pdbx_strand_id
1 'polypeptide(L)'
;TWISPISIGKLIPDVIKASKFAKIDKFSYSMGKPSGLFPLVNIKAVTEIDAFKILFDVESILIAKEGLWEDEGSIVIGIEGEEEKVEKAVEFIVHIKGEELPKPKL
;
A
#
# COMPACT_ATOMS: atom_id res chain seq x y z
N THR A 1 0.95 -13.01 -16.09
CA THR A 1 0.80 -11.59 -15.66
C THR A 1 1.70 -11.34 -14.48
N TRP A 2 2.45 -10.24 -14.48
CA TRP A 2 3.29 -9.86 -13.33
C TRP A 2 2.41 -9.32 -12.21
N ILE A 3 2.70 -9.68 -10.96
CA ILE A 3 2.00 -9.21 -9.77
C ILE A 3 2.95 -8.30 -9.00
N SER A 4 2.45 -7.14 -8.58
CA SER A 4 3.19 -6.24 -7.70
C SER A 4 2.36 -5.97 -6.44
N PRO A 5 2.89 -6.24 -5.24
CA PRO A 5 2.28 -5.73 -4.02
C PRO A 5 2.41 -4.21 -4.01
N ILE A 6 1.31 -3.51 -3.71
CA ILE A 6 1.26 -2.06 -3.61
C ILE A 6 0.51 -1.73 -2.32
N SER A 7 1.14 -0.96 -1.44
CA SER A 7 0.44 -0.53 -0.23
C SER A 7 -0.70 0.42 -0.57
N ILE A 8 -1.88 0.16 -0.01
CA ILE A 8 -3.07 0.98 -0.15
C ILE A 8 -2.92 2.36 0.50
N GLY A 9 -1.99 2.51 1.44
CA GLY A 9 -1.63 3.81 2.01
C GLY A 9 -1.06 4.75 0.94
N LYS A 10 -0.38 4.20 -0.08
CA LYS A 10 0.22 4.99 -1.17
C LYS A 10 -0.83 5.39 -2.20
N LEU A 11 -1.28 6.64 -2.14
CA LEU A 11 -2.29 7.19 -3.05
C LEU A 11 -1.68 7.97 -4.22
N ILE A 12 -1.92 7.52 -5.44
CA ILE A 12 -1.77 8.31 -6.67
C ILE A 12 -3.08 8.18 -7.47
N PRO A 13 -4.00 9.18 -7.38
CA PRO A 13 -5.34 9.06 -7.96
C PRO A 13 -5.34 8.87 -9.49
N ASP A 14 -4.38 9.48 -10.17
CA ASP A 14 -4.16 9.32 -11.61
C ASP A 14 -2.67 9.10 -11.89
N VAL A 15 -2.30 7.83 -11.99
CA VAL A 15 -0.91 7.39 -12.21
C VAL A 15 -0.36 7.91 -13.54
N ILE A 16 -1.19 7.93 -14.60
CA ILE A 16 -0.75 8.33 -15.94
C ILE A 16 -0.52 9.84 -16.01
N LYS A 17 -1.43 10.63 -15.44
CA LYS A 17 -1.26 12.09 -15.38
C LYS A 17 -0.11 12.47 -14.47
N ALA A 18 0.02 11.83 -13.30
CA ALA A 18 1.11 12.10 -12.36
C ALA A 18 2.48 11.79 -12.97
N SER A 19 2.63 10.65 -13.67
CA SER A 19 3.88 10.29 -14.36
C SER A 19 4.26 11.24 -15.48
N LYS A 20 3.29 11.75 -16.25
CA LYS A 20 3.56 12.76 -17.28
C LYS A 20 3.98 14.11 -16.69
N PHE A 21 3.50 14.45 -15.49
CA PHE A 21 3.81 15.71 -14.82
C PHE A 21 5.16 15.68 -14.07
N ALA A 22 5.46 14.59 -13.37
CA ALA A 22 6.66 14.42 -12.55
C ALA A 22 7.93 14.19 -13.41
N LYS A 23 8.45 15.27 -14.00
CA LYS A 23 9.69 15.27 -14.78
C LYS A 23 10.81 15.93 -13.98
N ILE A 24 11.80 15.14 -13.60
CA ILE A 24 12.86 15.53 -12.66
C ILE A 24 13.62 16.80 -13.08
N ASP A 25 13.78 17.03 -14.39
CA ASP A 25 14.57 18.12 -14.99
C ASP A 25 13.72 19.34 -15.41
N LYS A 26 12.40 19.31 -15.22
CA LYS A 26 11.50 20.37 -15.71
C LYS A 26 10.92 21.27 -14.62
N PHE A 27 11.12 20.93 -13.35
CA PHE A 27 10.63 21.75 -12.25
C PHE A 27 11.53 22.96 -12.03
N SER A 28 10.95 24.17 -12.09
CA SER A 28 11.64 25.42 -11.71
C SER A 28 11.83 25.53 -10.19
N TYR A 29 10.98 24.86 -9.42
CA TYR A 29 11.02 24.82 -7.96
C TYR A 29 10.50 23.45 -7.47
N SER A 30 11.17 22.90 -6.46
CA SER A 30 10.70 21.74 -5.70
C SER A 30 11.08 21.90 -4.23
N MET A 31 10.21 21.46 -3.33
CA MET A 31 10.58 21.29 -1.93
C MET A 31 11.43 20.01 -1.82
N GLY A 32 12.74 20.16 -1.67
CA GLY A 32 13.70 19.06 -1.71
C GLY A 32 14.10 18.66 -3.13
N LYS A 33 14.60 17.42 -3.30
CA LYS A 33 15.08 16.92 -4.59
C LYS A 33 13.90 16.61 -5.52
N PRO A 34 13.88 17.13 -6.76
CA PRO A 34 12.83 16.76 -7.71
C PRO A 34 12.87 15.26 -7.97
N SER A 35 11.70 14.64 -8.11
CA SER A 35 11.55 13.20 -8.33
C SER A 35 10.79 12.92 -9.62
N GLY A 36 11.22 11.88 -10.35
CA GLY A 36 10.49 11.35 -11.49
C GLY A 36 9.52 10.24 -11.06
N LEU A 37 8.39 10.12 -11.74
CA LEU A 37 7.47 8.99 -11.56
C LEU A 37 7.47 8.10 -12.81
N PHE A 38 7.92 6.86 -12.63
CA PHE A 38 7.88 5.83 -13.67
C PHE A 38 6.73 4.86 -13.40
N PRO A 39 5.67 4.84 -14.24
CA PRO A 39 4.54 3.94 -14.04
C PRO A 39 4.90 2.52 -14.47
N LEU A 40 4.58 1.54 -13.64
CA LEU A 40 4.64 0.13 -14.04
C LEU A 40 3.40 -0.20 -14.88
N VAL A 41 3.63 -0.67 -16.10
CA VAL A 41 2.56 -1.03 -17.06
C VAL A 41 2.42 -2.55 -17.17
N ASN A 42 1.22 -3.03 -17.52
CA ASN A 42 0.91 -4.46 -17.66
C ASN A 42 1.13 -5.31 -16.40
N ILE A 43 0.91 -4.71 -15.22
CA ILE A 43 0.99 -5.39 -13.92
C ILE A 43 -0.40 -5.53 -13.28
N LYS A 44 -0.58 -6.58 -12.47
CA LYS A 44 -1.68 -6.67 -11.52
C LYS A 44 -1.20 -6.12 -10.18
N ALA A 45 -1.73 -4.98 -9.77
CA ALA A 45 -1.54 -4.47 -8.42
C ALA A 45 -2.33 -5.34 -7.44
N VAL A 46 -1.72 -5.67 -6.31
CA VAL A 46 -2.35 -6.37 -5.19
C VAL A 46 -2.13 -5.53 -3.95
N THR A 47 -3.21 -5.11 -3.32
CA THR A 47 -3.21 -4.32 -2.09
C THR A 47 -3.50 -5.18 -0.88
N GLU A 48 -3.40 -4.61 0.31
CA GLU A 48 -3.79 -5.24 1.57
C GLU A 48 -5.25 -5.73 1.54
N ILE A 49 -6.15 -5.01 0.87
CA ILE A 49 -7.57 -5.39 0.70
C ILE A 49 -7.70 -6.65 -0.17
N ASP A 50 -6.95 -6.72 -1.27
CA ASP A 50 -6.90 -7.92 -2.10
C ASP A 50 -6.29 -9.10 -1.33
N ALA A 51 -5.27 -8.84 -0.50
CA ALA A 51 -4.57 -9.86 0.26
C ALA A 51 -5.47 -10.55 1.28
N PHE A 52 -6.35 -9.82 1.97
CA PHE A 52 -7.33 -10.42 2.89
C PHE A 52 -8.22 -11.44 2.19
N LYS A 53 -8.72 -11.09 1.00
CA LYS A 53 -9.56 -12.00 0.21
C LYS A 53 -8.78 -13.21 -0.29
N ILE A 54 -7.55 -13.00 -0.77
CA ILE A 54 -6.72 -14.07 -1.36
C ILE A 54 -6.22 -15.06 -0.31
N LEU A 55 -5.81 -14.58 0.87
CA LEU A 55 -5.15 -15.39 1.88
C LEU A 55 -6.11 -16.03 2.89
N PHE A 56 -7.22 -15.35 3.19
CA PHE A 56 -8.14 -15.76 4.27
C PHE A 56 -9.59 -15.92 3.81
N ASP A 57 -9.92 -15.57 2.55
CA ASP A 57 -11.29 -15.59 2.03
C ASP A 57 -12.28 -14.76 2.87
N VAL A 58 -11.82 -13.60 3.36
CA VAL A 58 -12.65 -12.60 4.05
C VAL A 58 -12.82 -11.36 3.18
N GLU A 59 -13.96 -10.70 3.30
CA GLU A 59 -14.18 -9.38 2.71
C GLU A 59 -13.48 -8.33 3.56
N SER A 60 -13.02 -7.25 2.93
CA SER A 60 -12.35 -6.17 3.65
C SER A 60 -12.64 -4.79 3.06
N ILE A 61 -12.69 -3.79 3.94
CA ILE A 61 -12.92 -2.39 3.58
C ILE A 61 -11.89 -1.49 4.26
N LEU A 62 -11.31 -0.57 3.49
CA LEU A 62 -10.47 0.48 4.05
C LEU A 62 -11.35 1.54 4.74
N ILE A 63 -11.18 1.70 6.05
CA ILE A 63 -11.94 2.66 6.87
C ILE A 63 -11.18 3.98 6.96
N ALA A 64 -9.88 3.93 7.22
CA ALA A 64 -9.03 5.10 7.33
C ALA A 64 -7.61 4.77 6.87
N LYS A 65 -6.89 5.80 6.42
CA LYS A 65 -5.47 5.75 6.08
C LYS A 65 -4.82 7.07 6.50
N GLU A 66 -3.54 7.00 6.84
CA GLU A 66 -2.71 8.13 7.26
C GLU A 66 -3.17 8.77 8.59
N GLY A 67 -2.45 8.47 9.67
CA GLY A 67 -2.56 9.19 10.93
C GLY A 67 -1.56 10.35 11.04
N LEU A 68 -1.59 11.03 12.18
CA LEU A 68 -0.66 12.10 12.54
C LEU A 68 0.29 11.61 13.63
N TRP A 69 1.51 12.16 13.68
CA TRP A 69 2.51 11.88 14.72
C TRP A 69 2.97 10.41 14.73
N GLU A 70 2.72 9.69 15.82
CA GLU A 70 3.08 8.27 15.99
C GLU A 70 2.34 7.36 14.99
N ASP A 71 1.23 7.83 14.43
CA ASP A 71 0.37 7.07 13.51
C ASP A 71 0.61 7.40 12.03
N GLU A 72 1.72 8.08 11.69
CA GLU A 72 2.09 8.35 10.30
C GLU A 72 2.21 7.04 9.50
N GLY A 73 1.39 6.92 8.45
CA GLY A 73 1.32 5.71 7.63
C GLY A 73 0.46 4.58 8.18
N SER A 74 -0.27 4.80 9.28
CA SER A 74 -1.27 3.84 9.77
C SER A 74 -2.44 3.66 8.78
N ILE A 75 -3.04 2.47 8.82
CA ILE A 75 -4.27 2.14 8.08
C ILE A 75 -5.23 1.41 9.02
N VAL A 76 -6.53 1.64 8.83
CA VAL A 76 -7.60 0.97 9.55
C VAL A 76 -8.43 0.19 8.53
N ILE A 77 -8.50 -1.12 8.70
CA ILE A 77 -9.21 -2.03 7.81
C ILE A 77 -10.29 -2.75 8.63
N GLY A 78 -11.53 -2.72 8.13
CA GLY A 78 -12.59 -3.60 8.59
C GLY A 78 -12.57 -4.90 7.79
N ILE A 79 -12.74 -6.04 8.45
CA ILE A 79 -12.84 -7.35 7.80
C ILE A 79 -14.13 -8.06 8.23
N GLU A 80 -14.73 -8.82 7.32
CA GLU A 80 -15.97 -9.55 7.53
C GLU A 80 -15.92 -10.92 6.84
N GLY A 81 -16.44 -11.96 7.50
CA GLY A 81 -16.47 -13.32 6.97
C GLY A 81 -16.89 -14.34 8.03
N GLU A 82 -16.68 -15.62 7.73
CA GLU A 82 -16.85 -16.71 8.71
C GLU A 82 -15.90 -16.52 9.89
N GLU A 83 -16.38 -16.79 11.11
CA GLU A 83 -15.65 -16.56 12.36
C GLU A 83 -14.25 -17.17 12.34
N GLU A 84 -14.13 -18.46 11.98
CA GLU A 84 -12.84 -19.16 11.89
C GLU A 84 -11.85 -18.48 10.91
N LYS A 85 -12.35 -17.94 9.79
CA LYS A 85 -11.53 -17.25 8.79
C LYS A 85 -11.07 -15.89 9.29
N VAL A 86 -11.95 -15.17 9.98
CA VAL A 86 -11.64 -13.88 10.60
C VAL A 86 -10.60 -14.05 11.71
N GLU A 87 -10.79 -15.03 12.60
CA GLU A 87 -9.83 -15.36 13.65
C GLU A 87 -8.45 -15.68 13.08
N LYS A 88 -8.40 -16.56 12.07
CA LYS A 88 -7.15 -16.89 11.37
C LYS A 88 -6.46 -15.68 10.75
N ALA A 89 -7.23 -14.77 10.16
CA ALA A 89 -6.69 -13.53 9.59
C ALA A 89 -6.09 -12.64 10.71
N VAL A 90 -6.82 -12.46 11.82
CA VAL A 90 -6.37 -11.66 12.97
C VAL A 90 -5.11 -12.24 13.60
N GLU A 91 -5.08 -13.55 13.86
CA GLU A 91 -3.91 -14.24 14.42
C GLU A 91 -2.66 -14.04 13.56
N PHE A 92 -2.80 -14.19 12.24
CA PHE A 92 -1.71 -13.98 11.30
C PHE A 92 -1.21 -12.54 11.32
N ILE A 93 -2.12 -11.55 11.29
CA ILE A 93 -1.74 -10.14 11.30
C ILE A 93 -1.05 -9.76 12.61
N VAL A 94 -1.50 -10.28 13.75
CA VAL A 94 -0.84 -10.06 15.05
C VAL A 94 0.55 -10.68 15.06
N HIS A 95 0.72 -11.85 14.47
CA HIS A 95 2.01 -12.54 14.39
C HIS A 95 3.07 -11.74 13.61
N ILE A 96 2.70 -11.15 12.47
CA ILE A 96 3.63 -10.37 11.62
C ILE A 96 3.79 -8.91 12.07
N LYS A 97 3.00 -8.45 13.04
CA LYS A 97 3.04 -7.06 13.50
C LYS A 97 4.38 -6.78 14.18
N GLY A 98 5.10 -5.77 13.68
CA GLY A 98 6.41 -5.38 14.22
C GLY A 98 7.59 -6.07 13.53
N GLU A 99 7.38 -6.77 12.43
CA GLU A 99 8.49 -7.24 11.58
C GLU A 99 9.38 -6.07 11.14
N GLU A 100 10.70 -6.24 11.29
CA GLU A 100 11.66 -5.24 10.84
C GLU A 100 11.79 -5.26 9.32
N LEU A 101 11.72 -4.08 8.70
CA LEU A 101 12.04 -3.95 7.29
C LEU A 101 13.52 -4.30 7.04
N PRO A 102 13.83 -5.10 6.01
CA PRO A 102 15.21 -5.40 5.68
C PRO A 102 15.94 -4.10 5.36
N LYS A 103 17.04 -3.84 6.08
CA LYS A 103 17.86 -2.65 5.85
C LYS A 103 18.42 -2.68 4.43
N PRO A 104 18.25 -1.62 3.63
CA PRO A 104 18.85 -1.55 2.31
C PRO A 104 20.37 -1.72 2.45
N LYS A 105 20.94 -2.68 1.71
CA LYS A 105 22.39 -2.71 1.49
C LYS A 105 22.70 -1.64 0.44
N LEU A 106 23.06 -0.45 0.91
CA LEU A 106 23.60 0.62 0.08
C LEU A 106 25.07 0.35 -0.25
#